data_AF-A0A5B7WYV7-F1
#
_entry.id   AF-A0A5B7WYV7-F1
#
_cell.length_a   1.000
_cell.length_b   1.000
_cell.length_c   1.000
_cell.angle_alpha   90.00
_cell.angle_beta   90.00
_cell.angle_gamma   90.00
#
_symmetry.space_group_name_H-M   'P 1'
#
loop_
_entity.id
_entity.type
_entity.pdbx_description
1 polymer ?
#
loop_
_entity_poly.entity_id
_entity_poly.type
_entity_poly.pdbx_seq_one_letter_code
_entity_poly.pdbx_strand_id
1 'polypeptide(L)'
;MKTIYISRAGQSLNLKLRQSGSKAKPTEELTTLVDPGDIVRWELDKDSGLTEITGIKESDNNKKKYRGSQNLLEGEPQKKGDVWEGKILSQSPGSEKFENYMIGFKIPNDPEEYWYDPKLQMR
;
A
#
# COMPACT_ATOMS: atom_id res chain seq x y z
N MET A 1 5.01 -8.42 -11.81
CA MET A 1 3.88 -7.51 -11.46
C MET A 1 3.14 -8.10 -10.29
N LYS A 2 2.96 -7.32 -9.22
CA LYS A 2 2.24 -7.71 -8.00
C LYS A 2 1.06 -6.77 -7.81
N THR A 3 -0.14 -7.32 -7.64
CA THR A 3 -1.33 -6.52 -7.32
C THR A 3 -1.62 -6.58 -5.83
N ILE A 4 -1.88 -5.43 -5.22
CA ILE A 4 -2.34 -5.25 -3.85
C ILE A 4 -3.80 -4.82 -3.93
N TYR A 5 -4.69 -5.73 -3.54
CA TYR A 5 -6.11 -5.45 -3.40
C TYR A 5 -6.39 -4.84 -2.04
N ILE A 6 -7.11 -3.73 -2.02
CA ILE A 6 -7.40 -2.92 -0.84
C ILE A 6 -8.89 -3.02 -0.49
N SER A 7 -9.19 -3.34 0.76
CA SER A 7 -10.56 -3.37 1.30
C SER A 7 -10.60 -2.87 2.73
N ARG A 8 -11.78 -2.55 3.25
CA ARG A 8 -11.99 -2.23 4.67
C ARG A 8 -11.86 -3.48 5.53
N ALA A 9 -11.29 -3.31 6.71
CA ALA A 9 -11.39 -4.29 7.78
C ALA A 9 -12.76 -4.20 8.46
N GLY A 10 -13.78 -4.81 7.84
CA GLY A 10 -15.17 -4.72 8.33
C GLY A 10 -15.71 -3.30 8.23
N GLN A 11 -16.35 -2.80 9.30
CA GLN A 11 -16.85 -1.43 9.38
C GLN A 11 -15.86 -0.45 10.06
N SER A 12 -14.57 -0.79 10.13
CA SER A 12 -13.55 0.10 10.72
C SER A 12 -12.89 1.02 9.69
N LEU A 13 -12.09 1.99 10.16
CA LEU A 13 -11.21 2.80 9.31
C LEU A 13 -9.89 2.07 8.96
N ASN A 14 -9.69 0.85 9.44
CA ASN A 14 -8.52 0.05 9.09
C ASN A 14 -8.72 -0.60 7.73
N LEU A 15 -7.62 -0.77 6.99
CA LEU A 15 -7.63 -1.49 5.72
C LEU A 15 -7.23 -2.97 5.90
N LYS A 16 -7.55 -3.77 4.89
CA LYS A 16 -7.04 -5.12 4.64
C LYS A 16 -6.36 -5.08 3.28
N LEU A 17 -5.12 -5.55 3.23
CA LEU A 17 -4.36 -5.71 1.99
C LEU A 17 -4.29 -7.19 1.63
N ARG A 18 -4.66 -7.52 0.40
CA ARG A 18 -4.53 -8.86 -0.18
C ARG A 18 -3.62 -8.79 -1.39
N GLN A 19 -2.51 -9.51 -1.34
CA GLN A 19 -1.61 -9.61 -2.48
C GLN A 19 -2.12 -10.67 -3.47
N SER A 20 -1.98 -10.42 -4.76
CA SER A 20 -2.23 -11.42 -5.80
C SER A 20 -1.44 -12.69 -5.51
N GLY A 21 -2.12 -13.84 -5.42
CA GLY A 21 -1.49 -15.14 -5.14
C GLY A 21 -1.25 -15.45 -3.66
N SER A 22 -1.62 -14.56 -2.72
CA SER A 22 -1.60 -14.86 -1.28
C SER A 22 -3.01 -15.01 -0.72
N LYS A 23 -3.19 -15.93 0.24
CA LYS A 23 -4.41 -15.99 1.07
C LYS A 23 -4.31 -14.83 2.06
N ALA A 24 -5.20 -13.85 1.95
CA ALA A 24 -5.22 -12.67 2.83
C ALA A 24 -5.20 -13.11 4.30
N LYS A 25 -4.21 -12.65 5.07
CA LYS A 25 -4.24 -12.75 6.53
C LYS A 25 -4.55 -11.36 7.08
N PRO A 26 -5.60 -11.20 7.89
CA PRO A 26 -5.82 -9.95 8.61
C PRO A 26 -4.74 -9.86 9.69
N THR A 27 -3.79 -8.94 9.56
CA THR A 27 -2.83 -8.63 10.62
C THR A 27 -2.69 -7.12 10.77
N GLU A 28 -2.47 -6.68 12.01
CA GLU A 28 -2.36 -5.26 12.42
C GLU A 28 -1.20 -4.51 11.77
N GLU A 29 -0.22 -5.23 11.20
CA GLU A 29 0.82 -4.67 10.35
C GLU A 29 0.73 -5.30 8.95
N LEU A 30 0.19 -4.54 7.99
CA LEU A 30 0.00 -4.99 6.61
C LEU A 30 1.30 -4.80 5.82
N THR A 31 2.16 -5.81 5.83
CA THR A 31 3.39 -5.85 5.04
C THR A 31 3.16 -6.54 3.70
N THR A 32 3.52 -5.87 2.60
CA THR A 32 3.57 -6.49 1.26
C THR A 32 5.01 -6.83 0.90
N LEU A 33 5.24 -8.09 0.50
CA LEU A 33 6.55 -8.54 0.08
C LEU A 33 6.79 -8.27 -1.40
N VAL A 34 7.87 -7.56 -1.70
CA VAL A 34 8.26 -7.11 -3.03
C VAL A 34 9.67 -7.56 -3.38
N ASP A 35 9.95 -7.69 -4.66
CA ASP A 35 11.25 -8.01 -5.21
C ASP A 35 11.79 -6.80 -6.02
N PRO A 36 13.12 -6.63 -6.20
CA PRO A 36 13.67 -5.51 -6.94
C PRO A 36 13.14 -5.44 -8.38
N GLY A 37 12.80 -4.24 -8.84
CA GLY A 37 12.27 -3.99 -10.17
C GLY A 37 10.81 -4.40 -10.39
N ASP A 38 10.10 -4.87 -9.36
CA ASP A 38 8.67 -5.16 -9.47
C ASP A 38 7.85 -3.92 -9.84
N ILE A 39 6.81 -4.15 -10.66
CA ILE A 39 5.68 -3.23 -10.76
C ILE A 39 4.64 -3.64 -9.74
N VAL A 40 4.30 -2.73 -8.85
CA VAL A 40 3.23 -2.86 -7.85
C VAL A 40 2.02 -2.07 -8.32
N ARG A 41 0.85 -2.73 -8.29
CA ARG A 41 -0.44 -2.14 -8.63
C ARG A 41 -1.34 -2.16 -7.40
N TRP A 42 -1.90 -1.02 -7.02
CA TRP A 42 -2.92 -0.91 -5.98
C TRP A 42 -4.29 -0.76 -6.61
N GLU A 43 -5.23 -1.57 -6.15
CA GLU A 43 -6.59 -1.66 -6.70
C GLU A 43 -7.56 -1.97 -5.58
N LEU A 44 -8.81 -1.52 -5.70
CA LEU A 44 -9.86 -1.92 -4.75
C LEU A 44 -10.16 -3.42 -4.90
N ASP A 45 -10.32 -4.12 -3.79
CA ASP A 45 -10.85 -5.47 -3.82
C ASP A 45 -12.33 -5.47 -4.24
N LYS A 46 -12.83 -6.62 -4.70
CA LYS A 46 -14.26 -6.81 -4.86
C LYS A 46 -14.94 -6.67 -3.49
N ASP A 47 -16.05 -5.92 -3.45
CA ASP A 47 -16.78 -5.65 -2.21
C ASP A 47 -15.89 -5.00 -1.13
N SER A 48 -14.94 -4.15 -1.56
CA SER A 48 -13.94 -3.51 -0.70
C SER A 48 -14.54 -2.71 0.45
N GLY A 49 -15.79 -2.27 0.34
CA GLY A 49 -16.40 -1.30 1.27
C GLY A 49 -15.82 0.11 1.14
N LEU A 50 -15.06 0.38 0.06
CA LEU A 50 -14.46 1.66 -0.29
C LEU A 50 -15.04 2.17 -1.61
N THR A 51 -15.04 3.48 -1.81
CA THR A 51 -15.43 4.09 -3.09
C THR A 51 -14.23 4.37 -3.99
N GLU A 52 -13.09 4.77 -3.42
CA GLU A 52 -11.92 5.18 -4.20
C GLU A 52 -10.62 5.02 -3.39
N ILE A 53 -9.52 4.76 -4.11
CA ILE A 53 -8.16 5.03 -3.64
C ILE A 53 -7.77 6.43 -4.11
N THR A 54 -7.68 7.38 -3.20
CA THR A 54 -7.46 8.80 -3.50
C THR A 54 -5.98 9.14 -3.72
N GLY A 55 -5.06 8.33 -3.19
CA GLY A 55 -3.63 8.55 -3.34
C GLY A 55 -2.77 7.40 -2.82
N ILE A 56 -1.59 7.24 -3.40
CA ILE A 56 -0.49 6.45 -2.84
C ILE A 56 0.73 7.36 -2.78
N LYS A 57 1.33 7.53 -1.60
CA LYS A 57 2.49 8.43 -1.40
C LYS A 57 3.43 7.91 -0.33
N GLU A 58 4.65 8.45 -0.29
CA GLU A 58 5.61 8.16 0.77
C GLU A 58 5.06 8.54 2.16
N SER A 59 5.47 7.80 3.19
CA SER A 59 5.20 8.20 4.57
C SER A 59 6.16 9.30 5.03
N ASP A 60 5.75 10.08 6.04
CA ASP A 60 6.57 11.16 6.59
C ASP A 60 7.68 10.60 7.48
N ASN A 61 8.83 10.27 6.87
CA ASN A 61 9.99 9.66 7.53
C ASN A 61 10.53 10.44 8.76
N ASN A 62 10.08 11.67 9.01
CA ASN A 62 10.41 12.42 10.24
C ASN A 62 9.62 11.94 11.47
N LYS A 63 8.48 11.26 11.28
CA LYS A 63 7.68 10.74 12.39
C LYS A 63 8.38 9.54 13.01
N LYS A 64 8.48 9.54 14.34
CA LYS A 64 9.12 8.46 15.12
C LYS A 64 8.61 7.06 14.76
N LYS A 65 7.33 6.92 14.40
CA LYS A 65 6.72 5.64 14.01
C LYS A 65 7.26 5.04 12.70
N TYR A 66 7.90 5.83 11.85
CA TYR A 66 8.48 5.38 10.57
C TYR A 66 10.01 5.31 10.62
N ARG A 67 10.60 5.31 11.82
CA ARG A 67 12.05 5.17 11.97
C ARG A 67 12.52 3.87 11.32
N GLY A 68 13.50 3.97 10.43
CA GLY A 68 14.06 2.82 9.70
C GLY A 68 13.36 2.52 8.36
N SER A 69 12.25 3.21 8.06
CA SER A 69 11.69 3.27 6.71
C SER A 69 12.72 3.88 5.77
N GLN A 70 12.86 3.29 4.58
CA GLN A 70 13.65 3.83 3.48
C GLN A 70 12.82 3.78 2.20
N ASN A 71 13.25 4.50 1.17
CA ASN A 71 12.55 4.48 -0.10
C ASN A 71 12.84 3.16 -0.83
N LEU A 72 11.79 2.40 -1.12
CA LEU A 72 11.78 1.21 -1.97
C LEU A 72 11.09 1.47 -3.31
N LEU A 73 10.32 2.54 -3.46
CA LEU A 73 9.76 2.98 -4.74
C LEU A 73 10.76 3.84 -5.53
N GLU A 74 10.80 3.69 -6.86
CA GLU A 74 11.60 4.52 -7.79
C GLU A 74 11.03 5.96 -7.96
N GLY A 75 9.91 6.26 -7.30
CA GLY A 75 9.23 7.56 -7.31
C GLY A 75 7.78 7.43 -6.84
N GLU A 76 7.04 8.54 -6.85
CA GLU A 76 5.63 8.53 -6.48
C GLU A 76 4.80 7.67 -7.45
N PRO A 77 3.98 6.72 -6.93
CA PRO A 77 3.07 5.94 -7.76
C PRO A 77 2.10 6.83 -8.55
N GLN A 78 1.77 6.42 -9.76
CA GLN A 78 0.94 7.19 -10.70
C GLN A 78 -0.43 6.54 -10.85
N LYS A 79 -1.48 7.36 -10.90
CA LYS A 79 -2.85 6.89 -11.20
C LYS A 79 -2.97 6.53 -12.68
N LYS A 80 -3.49 5.34 -12.98
CA LYS A 80 -3.77 4.84 -14.33
C LYS A 80 -5.19 4.28 -14.37
N GLY A 81 -6.16 5.11 -14.74
CA GLY A 81 -7.58 4.76 -14.61
C GLY A 81 -7.97 4.65 -13.13
N ASP A 82 -8.57 3.52 -12.75
CA ASP A 82 -9.04 3.27 -11.37
C ASP A 82 -7.98 2.62 -10.47
N VAL A 83 -6.75 2.48 -10.97
CA VAL A 83 -5.65 1.86 -10.22
C VAL A 83 -4.48 2.80 -10.07
N TRP A 84 -3.64 2.53 -9.08
CA TRP A 84 -2.36 3.19 -8.89
C TRP A 84 -1.23 2.21 -9.21
N GLU A 85 -0.17 2.68 -9.86
CA GLU A 85 0.99 1.86 -10.20
C GLU A 85 2.29 2.53 -9.79
N GLY A 86 3.21 1.74 -9.23
CA GLY A 86 4.53 2.17 -8.79
C GLY A 86 5.56 1.10 -9.13
N LYS A 87 6.81 1.52 -9.27
CA LYS A 87 7.93 0.61 -9.55
C LYS A 87 8.84 0.54 -8.33
N ILE A 88 9.19 -0.68 -7.92
CA ILE A 88 10.17 -0.93 -6.88
C ILE A 88 11.57 -0.71 -7.44
N LEU A 89 12.47 -0.16 -6.62
CA LEU A 89 13.89 0.04 -6.95
C LEU A 89 14.46 -1.19 -7.65
N SER A 90 15.05 -0.97 -8.82
CA SER A 90 15.71 -2.04 -9.59
C SER A 90 16.95 -2.57 -8.86
N GLN A 91 17.61 -1.73 -8.05
CA GLN A 91 18.71 -2.13 -7.18
C GLN A 91 18.20 -2.33 -5.74
N SER A 92 18.35 -3.54 -5.22
CA SER A 92 17.93 -3.86 -3.85
C SER A 92 18.79 -3.12 -2.81
N PRO A 93 18.19 -2.47 -1.79
CA PRO A 93 18.92 -2.00 -0.62
C PRO A 93 19.21 -3.12 0.39
N GLY A 94 18.81 -4.36 0.09
CA GLY A 94 19.00 -5.55 0.92
C GLY A 94 17.67 -6.21 1.30
N SER A 95 17.73 -7.48 1.72
CA SER A 95 16.58 -8.20 2.27
C SER A 95 16.10 -7.55 3.58
N GLU A 96 14.81 -7.69 3.88
CA GLU A 96 14.13 -7.15 5.07
C GLU A 96 14.08 -5.61 5.17
N LYS A 97 14.74 -4.91 4.25
CA LYS A 97 14.57 -3.47 4.09
C LYS A 97 13.12 -3.15 3.77
N PHE A 98 12.57 -2.14 4.42
CA PHE A 98 11.17 -1.76 4.29
C PHE A 98 11.00 -0.28 4.00
N GLU A 99 9.85 0.02 3.40
CA GLU A 99 9.28 1.34 3.22
C GLU A 99 7.91 1.38 3.89
N ASN A 100 7.68 2.36 4.74
CA ASN A 100 6.33 2.77 5.09
C ASN A 100 5.79 3.73 4.02
N TYR A 101 4.57 3.49 3.56
CA TYR A 101 3.88 4.35 2.60
C TYR A 101 2.46 4.63 3.08
N MET A 102 1.76 5.54 2.41
CA MET A 102 0.41 5.96 2.76
C MET A 102 -0.57 5.64 1.64
N ILE A 103 -1.74 5.11 1.99
CA ILE A 103 -2.88 4.89 1.11
C ILE A 103 -4.01 5.82 1.53
N GLY A 104 -4.38 6.74 0.65
CA GLY A 104 -5.57 7.58 0.78
C GLY A 104 -6.81 6.84 0.26
N PHE A 105 -7.93 6.93 0.96
CA PHE A 105 -9.18 6.28 0.56
C PHE A 105 -10.44 7.02 1.02
N LYS A 106 -11.55 6.72 0.34
CA LYS A 106 -12.90 7.19 0.69
C LYS A 106 -13.85 6.04 0.99
N ILE A 107 -14.80 6.33 1.89
CA ILE A 107 -15.85 5.40 2.34
C ILE A 107 -17.19 5.84 1.73
N PRO A 108 -18.09 4.90 1.36
CA PRO A 108 -19.42 5.25 0.87
C PRO A 108 -20.20 6.11 1.87
N ASN A 109 -20.85 7.17 1.37
CA ASN A 109 -21.64 8.14 2.14
C ASN A 109 -20.86 8.92 3.21
N ASP A 110 -19.53 8.95 3.10
CA ASP A 110 -18.67 9.76 3.95
C ASP A 110 -17.85 10.72 3.07
N PRO A 111 -17.95 12.05 3.28
CA PRO A 111 -17.16 13.00 2.51
C PRO A 111 -15.68 13.04 2.93
N GLU A 112 -15.33 12.46 4.08
CA GLU A 112 -13.97 12.49 4.61
C GLU A 112 -13.02 11.58 3.83
N GLU A 113 -11.77 12.05 3.68
CA GLU A 113 -10.68 11.26 3.15
C GLU A 113 -9.84 10.71 4.31
N TYR A 114 -9.59 9.41 4.27
CA TYR A 114 -8.81 8.71 5.28
C TYR A 114 -7.47 8.25 4.72
N TRP A 115 -6.51 8.06 5.61
CA TRP A 115 -5.17 7.60 5.25
C TRP A 115 -4.74 6.42 6.13
N TYR A 116 -4.20 5.38 5.50
CA TYR A 116 -3.68 4.19 6.16
C TYR A 116 -2.20 3.98 5.79
N ASP A 117 -1.38 3.46 6.69
CA ASP A 117 0.09 3.46 6.56
C ASP A 117 0.75 2.07 6.58
N PRO A 118 0.55 1.26 5.53
CA PRO A 118 1.13 -0.09 5.42
C PRO A 118 2.65 -0.08 5.16
N LYS A 119 3.23 -1.28 5.04
CA LYS A 119 4.66 -1.50 4.75
C LYS A 119 4.86 -2.22 3.42
N LEU A 120 5.83 -1.80 2.61
CA LEU A 120 6.49 -2.63 1.60
C LEU A 120 7.76 -3.19 2.24
N GLN A 121 8.08 -4.47 2.01
CA GLN A 121 9.31 -5.07 2.50
C GLN A 121 9.98 -5.90 1.40
N MET A 122 11.28 -5.67 1.23
CA MET A 122 12.12 -6.39 0.30
C MET A 122 12.30 -7.83 0.77
N ARG A 123 12.13 -8.78 -0.16
CA ARG A 123 12.47 -10.19 0.07
C ARG A 123 13.97 -10.41 0.09
#